data_AF-A0AA40DJI0-F1
#
_entry.id   AF-A0AA40DJI0-F1
#
_cell.length_a   1.000
_cell.length_b   1.000
_cell.length_c   1.000
_cell.angle_alpha   90.00
_cell.angle_beta   90.00
_cell.angle_gamma   90.00
#
_symmetry.space_group_name_H-M   'P 1'
#
loop_
_entity.id
_entity.type
_entity.pdbx_description
1 polymer ?
#
loop_
_entity_poly.entity_id
_entity_poly.type
_entity_poly.pdbx_seq_one_letter_code
_entity_poly.pdbx_strand_id
1 'polypeptide(L)'
;MAVVVVPVGGCLPAALMLPLIGLEADQEVVTQLDKLLDEIFRAINETLSVEEGAQPKAALWGLGGIGKSQITLEHCHGARQNDVELAVFWVNAATVSRFEESYKRIAVECGLVQKDESNSGDDAA
;
A
#
# COMPACT_ATOMS: atom_id res chain seq x y z
N MET A 1 2.23 11.39 -0.72
CA MET A 1 1.70 10.09 -0.25
C MET A 1 2.52 9.02 -0.94
N ALA A 2 3.03 8.03 -0.21
CA ALA A 2 3.84 6.95 -0.77
C ALA A 2 3.26 5.60 -0.33
N VAL A 3 3.23 4.64 -1.25
CA VAL A 3 2.87 3.26 -0.96
C VAL A 3 4.11 2.42 -1.10
N VAL A 4 4.43 1.65 -0.08
CA VAL A 4 5.56 0.72 -0.08
C VAL A 4 4.97 -0.67 -0.19
N VAL A 5 5.27 -1.34 -1.29
CA VAL A 5 4.91 -2.73 -1.53
C VAL A 5 6.17 -3.55 -1.29
N VAL A 6 6.11 -4.49 -0.36
CA VAL A 6 7.24 -5.37 -0.02
C VAL A 6 6.76 -6.81 -0.14
N PRO A 7 7.41 -7.67 -0.94
CA PRO A 7 7.18 -9.10 -0.82
C PRO A 7 7.68 -9.54 0.55
N VAL A 8 6.79 -10.00 1.43
CA VAL A 8 7.22 -10.55 2.72
C VAL A 8 7.50 -12.04 2.51
N GLY A 9 8.78 -12.38 2.39
CA GLY A 9 9.23 -13.75 2.61
C GLY A 9 9.09 -14.10 4.10
N GLY A 10 7.88 -14.50 4.52
CA GLY A 10 7.59 -14.91 5.89
C GLY A 10 6.19 -14.49 6.38
N CYS A 11 5.43 -15.49 6.85
CA CYS A 11 4.02 -15.45 7.25
C CYS A 11 3.57 -14.21 8.06
N LEU A 12 2.55 -13.51 7.57
CA LEU A 12 1.65 -12.65 8.36
C LEU A 12 0.18 -13.00 8.06
N PRO A 13 -0.73 -12.94 9.06
CA PRO A 13 -2.10 -13.40 8.90
C PRO A 13 -2.96 -12.42 8.09
N ALA A 14 -3.69 -12.98 7.13
CA ALA A 14 -4.68 -12.28 6.32
C ALA A 14 -5.92 -11.90 7.14
N ALA A 15 -6.01 -10.65 7.56
CA ALA A 15 -7.27 -10.04 7.98
C ALA A 15 -7.30 -8.58 7.51
N LEU A 16 -8.50 -8.06 7.27
CA LEU A 16 -8.84 -6.76 6.67
C LEU A 16 -8.91 -6.79 5.12
N MET A 17 -10.06 -7.26 4.65
CA MET A 17 -10.61 -7.07 3.31
C MET A 17 -11.89 -6.25 3.48
N LEU A 18 -11.98 -5.07 2.86
CA LEU A 18 -13.21 -4.25 2.80
C LEU A 18 -13.74 -4.29 1.36
N PRO A 19 -15.07 -4.42 1.16
CA PRO A 19 -15.65 -4.44 -0.17
C PRO A 19 -15.87 -3.00 -0.67
N LEU A 20 -15.51 -2.72 -1.92
CA LEU A 20 -15.94 -1.50 -2.60
C LEU A 20 -17.00 -1.78 -3.67
N ILE A 21 -17.94 -0.85 -3.68
CA ILE A 21 -19.27 -0.84 -4.26
C ILE A 21 -19.21 -0.66 -5.77
N GLY A 22 -20.09 -1.38 -6.46
CA GLY A 22 -20.29 -1.33 -7.90
C GLY A 22 -20.78 0.02 -8.44
N LEU A 23 -20.35 0.30 -9.67
CA LEU A 23 -20.90 1.29 -10.57
C LEU A 23 -20.89 0.65 -11.97
N GLU A 24 -22.08 0.26 -12.45
CA GLU A 24 -22.29 -0.12 -13.84
C GLU A 24 -22.08 1.12 -14.72
N ALA A 25 -21.04 1.08 -15.55
CA ALA A 25 -20.73 2.08 -16.56
C ALA A 25 -20.78 1.45 -17.95
N ASP A 26 -21.11 2.25 -18.96
CA ASP A 26 -21.27 1.82 -20.36
C ASP A 26 -20.05 1.03 -20.87
N GLN A 27 -20.30 -0.21 -21.31
CA GLN A 27 -19.31 -1.26 -21.59
C GLN A 27 -18.14 -0.80 -22.49
N GLU A 28 -18.36 0.10 -23.44
CA GLU A 28 -17.33 0.53 -24.40
C GLU A 28 -16.34 1.54 -23.80
N VAL A 29 -16.84 2.50 -23.01
CA VAL A 29 -16.01 3.47 -22.27
C VAL A 29 -15.30 2.79 -21.11
N VAL A 30 -15.96 1.84 -20.45
CA VAL A 30 -15.35 0.99 -19.40
C VAL A 30 -14.20 0.18 -19.96
N THR A 31 -14.37 -0.48 -21.10
CA THR A 31 -13.30 -1.29 -21.70
C THR A 31 -12.07 -0.46 -22.09
N GLN A 32 -12.27 0.79 -22.50
CA GLN A 32 -11.18 1.69 -22.88
C GLN A 32 -10.43 2.22 -21.65
N LEU A 33 -11.16 2.47 -20.55
CA LEU A 33 -10.59 2.84 -19.27
C LEU A 33 -9.86 1.67 -18.59
N ASP A 34 -10.40 0.45 -18.69
CA ASP A 34 -9.78 -0.78 -18.19
C ASP A 34 -8.46 -1.06 -18.90
N LYS A 35 -8.40 -0.91 -20.23
CA LYS A 35 -7.15 -1.08 -20.99
C LYS A 35 -6.05 -0.13 -20.52
N LEU A 36 -6.40 1.13 -20.24
CA LEU A 36 -5.44 2.11 -19.75
C LEU A 36 -4.96 1.75 -18.34
N LEU A 37 -5.86 1.25 -17.47
CA LEU A 37 -5.52 0.77 -16.15
C LEU A 37 -4.59 -0.46 -16.21
N ASP A 38 -4.85 -1.40 -17.11
CA ASP A 38 -4.00 -2.57 -17.35
C ASP A 38 -2.58 -2.17 -17.77
N GLU A 39 -2.44 -1.17 -18.65
CA GLU A 39 -1.12 -0.66 -19.04
C GLU A 39 -0.37 -0.03 -17.87
N ILE A 40 -1.06 0.74 -17.03
CA ILE A 40 -0.48 1.34 -15.83
C ILE A 40 -0.06 0.25 -14.85
N PHE A 41 -0.92 -0.73 -14.59
CA PHE A 41 -0.61 -1.84 -13.68
C PHE A 41 0.54 -2.69 -14.18
N ARG A 42 0.60 -2.96 -15.50
CA ARG A 42 1.75 -3.64 -16.11
C ARG A 42 3.04 -2.87 -15.88
N ALA A 43 3.05 -1.57 -16.16
CA ALA A 43 4.23 -0.72 -15.95
C ALA A 43 4.66 -0.67 -14.46
N ILE A 44 3.70 -0.63 -13.54
CA ILE A 44 3.97 -0.70 -12.10
C ILE A 44 4.63 -2.04 -11.75
N ASN A 45 4.07 -3.17 -12.18
CA ASN A 45 4.59 -4.50 -11.90
C ASN A 45 5.99 -4.73 -12.47
N GLU A 46 6.23 -4.29 -13.72
CA GLU A 46 7.55 -4.35 -14.33
C GLU A 46 8.57 -3.53 -13.54
N THR A 47 8.20 -2.32 -13.10
CA THR A 47 9.09 -1.46 -12.30
C THR A 47 9.34 -2.00 -10.90
N LEU A 48 8.35 -2.68 -10.30
CA LEU A 48 8.42 -3.25 -8.95
C LEU A 48 8.95 -4.69 -8.91
N SER A 49 9.40 -5.24 -10.05
CA SER A 49 9.99 -6.57 -10.09
C SER A 49 11.25 -6.63 -9.22
N VAL A 50 11.25 -7.52 -8.23
CA VAL A 50 12.37 -7.67 -7.29
C VAL A 50 13.43 -8.58 -7.90
N GLU A 51 14.63 -8.04 -8.08
CA GLU A 51 15.84 -8.80 -8.40
C GLU A 51 16.70 -8.98 -7.14
N GLU A 52 17.54 -10.03 -7.10
CA GLU A 52 18.44 -10.28 -5.97
C GLU A 52 19.33 -9.05 -5.70
N GLY A 53 19.25 -8.53 -4.47
CA GLY A 53 20.01 -7.35 -4.04
C GLY A 53 19.44 -6.00 -4.49
N ALA A 54 18.31 -5.97 -5.21
CA ALA A 54 17.65 -4.74 -5.63
C ALA A 54 16.41 -4.42 -4.77
N GLN A 55 16.19 -3.13 -4.51
CA GLN A 55 14.96 -2.61 -3.91
C GLN A 55 14.28 -1.69 -4.92
N PRO A 56 13.39 -2.22 -5.78
CA PRO A 56 12.76 -1.44 -6.83
C PRO A 56 11.87 -0.33 -6.25
N LYS A 57 11.78 0.79 -6.97
CA LYS A 57 11.02 1.98 -6.55
C LYS A 57 10.28 2.53 -7.76
N ALA A 58 8.97 2.71 -7.62
CA ALA A 58 8.13 3.34 -8.61
C ALA A 58 7.47 4.60 -8.06
N ALA A 59 7.18 5.57 -8.92
CA ALA A 59 6.43 6.76 -8.57
C ALA A 59 5.36 7.04 -9.63
N LEU A 60 4.10 7.09 -9.19
CA LEU A 60 2.98 7.51 -10.05
C LEU A 60 2.76 9.01 -9.90
N TRP A 61 2.99 9.77 -10.96
CA TRP A 61 2.94 11.23 -10.98
C TRP A 61 2.04 11.75 -12.11
N GLY A 62 1.55 12.99 -11.98
CA GLY A 62 0.65 13.61 -12.96
C GLY A 62 -0.28 14.67 -12.35
N LEU A 63 -1.11 15.29 -13.20
CA LEU A 63 -2.07 16.34 -12.81
C LEU A 63 -2.97 15.95 -11.62
N GLY A 64 -3.29 16.93 -10.78
CA GLY A 64 -4.19 16.74 -9.64
C GLY A 64 -5.60 16.33 -10.10
N GLY A 65 -6.31 15.55 -9.27
CA GLY A 65 -7.71 15.15 -9.56
C GLY A 65 -7.91 13.94 -10.47
N ILE A 66 -6.85 13.40 -11.09
CA ILE A 66 -6.93 12.25 -12.03
C ILE A 66 -7.04 10.88 -11.31
N GLY A 67 -7.17 10.84 -9.98
CA GLY A 67 -7.36 9.58 -9.27
C GLY A 67 -6.10 8.72 -9.06
N LYS A 68 -4.89 9.28 -9.18
CA LYS A 68 -3.62 8.54 -8.95
C LYS A 68 -3.61 7.70 -7.67
N SER A 69 -4.07 8.27 -6.56
CA SER A 69 -4.16 7.54 -5.29
C SER A 69 -5.14 6.37 -5.35
N GLN A 70 -6.25 6.52 -6.08
CA GLN A 70 -7.24 5.45 -6.27
C GLN A 70 -6.68 4.32 -7.15
N ILE A 71 -5.95 4.66 -8.22
CA ILE A 71 -5.25 3.68 -9.06
C ILE A 71 -4.24 2.89 -8.23
N THR A 72 -3.45 3.55 -7.37
CA THR A 72 -2.50 2.84 -6.49
C THR A 72 -3.21 1.93 -5.50
N LEU A 73 -4.33 2.36 -4.91
CA LEU A 73 -5.12 1.53 -4.00
C LEU A 73 -5.70 0.29 -4.71
N GLU A 74 -6.27 0.47 -5.89
CA GLU A 74 -6.82 -0.62 -6.69
C GLU A 74 -5.74 -1.64 -7.06
N HIS A 75 -4.58 -1.15 -7.52
CA HIS A 75 -3.42 -2.00 -7.79
C HIS A 75 -3.00 -2.83 -6.58
N CYS A 76 -2.88 -2.20 -5.40
CA CYS A 76 -2.47 -2.89 -4.18
C CYS A 76 -3.50 -3.93 -3.75
N HIS A 77 -4.79 -3.63 -3.93
CA HIS A 77 -5.87 -4.56 -3.62
C HIS A 77 -5.81 -5.80 -4.53
N GLY A 78 -5.64 -5.61 -5.83
CA GLY A 78 -5.46 -6.72 -6.79
C GLY A 78 -4.17 -7.52 -6.54
N ALA A 79 -3.06 -6.83 -6.26
CA ALA A 79 -1.78 -7.46 -5.99
C ALA A 79 -1.84 -8.37 -4.74
N ARG A 80 -2.51 -7.93 -3.67
CA ARG A 80 -2.72 -8.74 -2.46
C ARG A 80 -3.67 -9.92 -2.67
N GLN A 81 -4.62 -9.83 -3.59
CA GLN A 81 -5.47 -10.97 -3.96
C GLN A 81 -4.68 -12.04 -4.72
N ASN A 82 -3.74 -11.62 -5.56
CA ASN A 82 -2.91 -12.52 -6.35
C ASN A 82 -1.75 -13.12 -5.54
N ASP A 83 -1.25 -12.39 -4.53
CA ASP A 83 -0.18 -12.81 -3.64
C ASP A 83 -0.51 -12.47 -2.19
N VAL A 84 -0.88 -13.49 -1.42
CA VAL A 84 -1.23 -13.35 0.01
C VAL A 84 -0.01 -13.01 0.88
N GLU A 85 1.19 -13.28 0.38
CA GLU A 85 2.46 -12.94 1.03
C GLU A 85 2.96 -11.54 0.65
N LEU A 86 2.15 -10.75 -0.06
CA LEU A 86 2.47 -9.35 -0.34
C LEU A 86 2.05 -8.46 0.82
N ALA A 87 3.01 -7.75 1.43
CA ALA A 87 2.72 -6.72 2.41
C ALA A 87 2.65 -5.34 1.74
N VAL A 88 1.56 -4.62 2.01
CA VAL A 88 1.36 -3.26 1.52
C VAL A 88 1.30 -2.31 2.70
N PHE A 89 2.25 -1.37 2.75
CA PHE A 89 2.33 -0.36 3.78
C PHE A 89 2.04 1.03 3.22
N TRP A 90 1.19 1.77 3.93
CA TRP A 90 0.87 3.15 3.59
C TRP A 90 1.74 4.12 4.39
N VAL A 91 2.53 4.94 3.69
CA VAL A 91 3.45 5.90 4.32
C VAL A 91 3.02 7.34 4.04
N ASN A 92 2.78 8.09 5.11
CA ASN A 92 2.46 9.50 5.01
C ASN A 92 3.73 10.36 4.91
N ALA A 93 4.12 10.68 3.68
CA ALA A 93 5.28 11.53 3.38
C ALA A 93 4.97 13.05 3.33
N ALA A 94 3.88 13.53 3.95
CA ALA A 94 3.52 14.96 3.90
C ALA A 94 4.50 15.85 4.68
N THR A 95 5.05 15.35 5.78
CA THR A 95 6.08 16.01 6.59
C THR A 95 7.05 14.97 7.12
N VAL A 96 8.25 15.40 7.51
CA VAL A 96 9.27 14.51 8.11
C VAL A 96 8.70 13.78 9.34
N SER A 97 8.00 14.50 10.22
CA SER A 97 7.40 13.91 11.42
C SER A 97 6.36 12.83 11.10
N ARG A 98 5.50 13.05 10.10
CA ARG A 98 4.49 12.06 9.68
C ARG A 98 5.12 10.85 8.99
N PHE A 99 6.22 11.07 8.29
CA PHE A 99 6.99 10.00 7.65
C PHE A 99 7.62 9.10 8.70
N GLU A 100 8.30 9.68 9.69
CA GLU A 100 8.89 8.93 10.82
C GLU A 100 7.84 8.17 11.63
N GLU A 101 6.71 8.81 11.94
CA GLU A 101 5.59 8.18 12.64
C GLU A 101 5.05 6.97 11.87
N SER A 102 4.92 7.09 10.54
CA SER A 102 4.48 5.98 9.68
C SER A 102 5.43 4.79 9.77
N TYR A 103 6.75 5.02 9.71
CA TYR A 103 7.73 3.94 9.82
C TYR A 103 7.80 3.32 11.22
N LYS A 104 7.68 4.13 12.28
CA LYS A 104 7.59 3.60 13.65
C LYS A 104 6.39 2.68 13.81
N ARG A 105 5.25 3.09 13.27
CA ARG A 105 4.03 2.27 13.27
C ARG A 105 4.25 0.97 12.51
N ILE A 106 4.82 1.02 11.31
CA ILE A 106 5.15 -0.18 10.52
C ILE A 106 6.10 -1.10 11.29
N ALA A 107 7.13 -0.56 11.93
CA ALA A 107 8.09 -1.35 12.71
C ALA A 107 7.42 -2.08 13.88
N VAL A 108 6.47 -1.44 14.57
CA VAL A 108 5.66 -2.08 15.63
C VAL A 108 4.73 -3.15 15.05
N GLU A 109 4.02 -2.86 13.95
CA GLU A 109 3.12 -3.82 13.29
C GLU A 109 3.87 -5.06 12.77
N CYS A 110 5.12 -4.89 12.32
CA CYS A 110 6.01 -5.98 11.92
C CYS A 110 6.72 -6.69 13.08
N GLY A 111 6.51 -6.26 14.33
CA GLY A 111 7.19 -6.84 15.50
C GLY A 111 8.70 -6.56 15.57
N LEU A 112 9.19 -5.58 14.80
CA LEU A 112 10.59 -5.14 14.83
C LEU A 112 10.92 -4.32 16.08
N VAL A 113 9.91 -3.68 16.66
CA VAL A 113 10.02 -2.85 17.88
C VAL A 113 8.86 -3.18 18.81
N GLN A 114 9.13 -3.31 20.10
CA GLN A 114 8.07 -3.49 21.11
C GLN A 114 7.33 -2.17 21.32
N LYS A 115 6.01 -2.23 21.46
CA LYS A 115 5.21 -1.07 21.84
C LYS A 115 5.51 -0.77 23.30
N ASP A 116 6.19 0.33 23.57
CA ASP A 116 6.40 0.82 24.93
C ASP A 116 5.05 1.24 25.51
N GLU A 117 4.35 0.32 26.18
CA GLU A 117 3.23 0.65 27.04
C GLU A 117 3.79 1.21 28.35
N SER A 118 4.20 2.47 28.33
CA SER A 118 4.57 3.19 29.55
C SER A 118 3.32 3.36 30.41
N ASN A 119 3.16 2.41 31.34
CA ASN A 119 2.29 2.40 32.51
C ASN A 119 2.07 3.81 33.10
N SER A 120 0.90 4.40 32.86
CA SER A 120 0.48 5.65 33.50
C SER A 120 -0.22 5.37 34.84
N GLY A 121 0.57 5.36 35.91
CA GLY A 121 0.21 5.88 37.23
C GLY A 121 -0.93 5.22 38.01
N ASP A 122 -0.68 4.03 38.56
CA ASP A 122 -1.25 3.69 39.87
C ASP A 122 -0.47 4.47 40.94
N ASP A 123 -0.88 5.71 41.24
CA ASP A 123 -0.44 6.45 42.44
C ASP A 123 -1.49 7.52 42.80
N ALA A 124 -2.49 7.11 43.57
CA ALA A 124 -3.28 8.00 44.43
C ALA A 124 -3.61 7.24 45.71
N ALA A 125 -2.67 7.31 46.66
CA ALA A 125 -2.87 6.98 48.07
C ALA A 125 -3.56 8.14 48.81
#